data_AF-A0A2J8LEV0-F1
#
_entry.id   AF-A0A2J8LEV0-F1
#
_cell.length_a   1.000
_cell.length_b   1.000
_cell.length_c   1.000
_cell.angle_alpha   90.00
_cell.angle_beta   90.00
_cell.angle_gamma   90.00
#
_symmetry.space_group_name_H-M   'P 1'
#
loop_
_entity.id
_entity.type
_entity.pdbx_description
1 polymer ?
#
loop_
_entity_poly.entity_id
_entity_poly.type
_entity_poly.pdbx_seq_one_letter_code
_entity_poly.pdbx_strand_id
1 'polypeptide(L)'
;MSCVLGGVIPLGLLFLVCGSQGYLLPNVTLLEELLSKYQHNESHSRVRRAIPREDKEEILMLHNKLRGQVQPQASNMEYMTWDDELEKSAAAWASQCIWEHGPTSLLVSIGQNLGAHWGR
;
A
#
# COMPACT_ATOMS: atom_id res chain seq x y z
N MET A 1 10.81 -56.48 -6.15
CA MET A 1 9.52 -55.73 -6.14
C MET A 1 9.04 -55.80 -4.70
N SER A 2 8.91 -54.75 -3.89
CA SER A 2 8.94 -53.31 -4.13
C SER A 2 9.23 -52.65 -2.79
N CYS A 3 10.20 -51.74 -2.72
CA CYS A 3 10.35 -50.81 -1.61
C CYS A 3 10.60 -49.43 -2.21
N VAL A 4 9.54 -48.75 -2.64
CA VAL A 4 9.59 -47.31 -2.97
C VAL A 4 8.28 -46.69 -2.51
N LEU A 5 8.23 -46.23 -1.25
CA LEU A 5 7.14 -45.39 -0.73
C LEU A 5 7.60 -44.57 0.49
N GLY A 6 8.85 -44.11 0.50
CA GLY A 6 9.43 -43.36 1.63
C GLY A 6 9.89 -41.93 1.33
N GLY A 7 9.75 -41.42 0.09
CA GLY A 7 10.46 -40.21 -0.35
C GLY A 7 9.62 -38.98 -0.70
N VAL A 8 8.30 -39.10 -0.82
CA VAL A 8 7.47 -38.03 -1.45
C VAL A 8 6.79 -37.09 -0.44
N ILE A 9 6.66 -37.53 0.81
CA ILE A 9 5.99 -36.77 1.87
C ILE A 9 6.79 -35.55 2.37
N PRO A 10 8.12 -35.57 2.55
CA PRO A 10 8.81 -34.43 3.16
C PRO A 10 8.98 -33.26 2.19
N LEU A 11 8.97 -33.49 0.88
CA LEU A 11 9.03 -32.43 -0.14
C LEU A 11 7.70 -31.68 -0.26
N GLY A 12 6.56 -32.39 -0.21
CA GLY A 12 5.24 -31.76 -0.28
C GLY A 12 4.96 -30.80 0.90
N LEU A 13 5.44 -31.16 2.10
CA LEU A 13 5.38 -30.30 3.29
C LEU A 13 6.33 -29.10 3.18
N LEU A 14 7.50 -29.25 2.55
CA LEU A 14 8.43 -28.14 2.31
C LEU A 14 7.84 -27.06 1.38
N PHE A 15 7.08 -27.47 0.35
CA PHE A 15 6.37 -26.54 -0.54
C PHE A 15 5.19 -25.86 0.17
N LEU A 16 4.50 -26.54 1.08
CA LEU A 16 3.40 -25.96 1.87
C LEU A 16 3.90 -24.91 2.87
N VAL A 17 5.09 -25.07 3.45
CA VAL A 17 5.71 -24.05 4.33
C VAL A 17 6.21 -22.83 3.56
N CYS A 18 6.53 -22.99 2.27
CA CYS A 18 6.92 -21.87 1.40
C CYS A 18 5.71 -21.02 0.93
N GLY A 19 4.51 -21.63 0.88
CA GLY A 19 3.28 -20.96 0.40
C GLY A 19 2.61 -20.02 1.40
N SER A 20 3.04 -20.02 2.67
CA SER A 20 2.48 -19.17 3.73
C SER A 20 3.40 -18.04 4.18
N GLN A 21 4.42 -17.69 3.39
CA GLN A 21 5.14 -16.43 3.58
C GLN A 21 4.17 -15.28 3.27
N GLY A 22 3.36 -14.90 4.25
CA GLY A 22 2.87 -13.54 4.36
C GLY A 22 4.10 -12.65 4.34
N TYR A 23 4.36 -12.03 3.19
CA TYR A 23 5.53 -11.20 2.96
C TYR A 23 5.46 -9.98 3.86
N LEU A 24 6.07 -10.09 5.05
CA LEU A 24 6.44 -8.92 5.84
C LEU A 24 7.47 -8.13 5.03
N LEU A 25 7.27 -6.81 4.93
CA LEU A 25 8.26 -5.90 4.37
C LEU A 25 9.58 -6.14 5.12
N PRO A 26 10.66 -6.62 4.48
CA PRO A 26 11.86 -7.09 5.17
C PRO A 26 12.67 -5.95 5.84
N ASN A 27 12.21 -4.70 5.73
CA ASN A 27 12.86 -3.51 6.26
C ASN A 27 11.83 -2.44 6.67
N VAL A 28 11.14 -2.69 7.80
CA VAL A 28 10.11 -1.79 8.37
C VAL A 28 10.68 -0.57 9.07
N THR A 29 11.98 -0.53 9.39
CA THR A 29 12.54 0.55 10.23
C THR A 29 12.41 1.94 9.60
N LEU A 30 12.63 2.06 8.29
CA LEU A 30 12.40 3.34 7.59
C LEU A 30 10.92 3.70 7.52
N LEU A 31 10.04 2.70 7.42
CA LEU A 31 8.60 2.95 7.42
C LEU A 31 8.15 3.45 8.80
N GLU A 32 8.62 2.82 9.87
CA GLU A 32 8.41 3.25 11.25
C GLU A 32 8.95 4.66 11.49
N GLU A 33 10.15 4.98 10.98
CA GLU A 33 10.73 6.31 11.06
C GLU A 33 9.86 7.37 10.36
N LEU A 34 9.39 7.09 9.14
CA LEU A 34 8.48 7.99 8.40
C LEU A 34 7.15 8.17 9.15
N LEU A 35 6.55 7.08 9.62
CA LEU A 35 5.24 7.12 10.28
C LEU A 35 5.28 7.73 11.68
N SER A 36 6.44 7.72 12.35
CA SER A 36 6.61 8.28 13.71
C SER A 36 6.15 9.74 13.83
N LYS A 37 6.30 10.53 12.75
CA LYS A 37 5.86 11.93 12.67
C LYS A 37 4.34 12.09 12.78
N TYR A 38 3.57 11.11 12.31
CA TYR A 38 2.09 11.13 12.33
C TYR A 38 1.51 10.49 13.60
N GLN A 39 2.35 9.88 14.43
CA GLN A 39 1.95 9.24 15.68
C GLN A 39 1.71 10.26 16.80
N HIS A 40 2.18 11.50 16.64
CA HIS A 40 1.98 12.59 17.59
C HIS A 40 0.63 13.28 17.37
N ASN A 41 -0.20 13.24 18.42
CA ASN A 41 -1.52 13.87 18.53
C ASN A 41 -1.42 15.40 18.68
N GLU A 42 -0.85 16.10 17.70
CA GLU A 42 -1.09 17.53 17.58
C GLU A 42 -2.51 17.73 17.06
N SER A 43 -3.31 18.55 17.75
CA SER A 43 -4.66 18.89 17.29
C SER A 43 -4.57 19.70 15.99
N HIS A 44 -4.47 19.02 14.86
CA HIS A 44 -4.52 19.68 13.57
C HIS A 44 -5.87 20.38 13.46
N SER A 45 -5.84 21.71 13.54
CA SER A 45 -6.97 22.57 13.18
C SER A 45 -7.54 22.06 11.86
N ARG A 46 -8.83 21.70 11.84
CA ARG A 46 -9.59 21.11 10.71
C ARG A 46 -9.75 22.11 9.55
N VAL A 47 -8.65 22.66 9.05
CA VAL A 47 -8.64 23.74 8.06
C VAL A 47 -7.83 23.38 6.81
N ARG A 48 -7.11 22.25 6.75
CA ARG A 48 -6.41 21.87 5.53
C ARG A 48 -7.37 21.21 4.53
N ARG A 49 -7.99 22.05 3.68
CA ARG A 49 -8.73 21.65 2.46
C ARG A 49 -7.82 21.07 1.36
N ALA A 50 -6.50 21.25 1.46
CA ALA A 50 -5.50 20.79 0.50
C ALA A 50 -4.46 19.91 1.19
N ILE A 51 -4.00 18.86 0.49
CA ILE A 51 -2.90 18.00 0.96
C ILE A 51 -1.61 18.84 0.94
N PRO A 52 -0.90 18.97 2.08
CA PRO A 52 0.36 19.70 2.15
C PRO A 52 1.41 19.14 1.20
N ARG A 53 2.31 20.00 0.69
CA ARG A 53 3.39 19.56 -0.20
C ARG A 53 4.27 18.50 0.46
N GLU A 54 4.57 18.66 1.75
CA GLU A 54 5.33 17.67 2.51
C GLU A 54 4.68 16.27 2.47
N ASP A 55 3.37 16.20 2.63
CA ASP A 55 2.63 14.93 2.65
C ASP A 55 2.59 14.30 1.24
N LYS A 56 2.44 15.10 0.17
CA LYS A 56 2.48 14.62 -1.23
C LYS A 56 3.82 13.95 -1.55
N GLU A 57 4.91 14.61 -1.20
CA GLU A 57 6.28 14.13 -1.43
C GLU A 57 6.51 12.81 -0.67
N GLU A 58 6.05 12.73 0.58
CA GLU A 58 6.17 11.54 1.41
C GLU A 58 5.35 10.35 0.90
N ILE A 59 4.09 10.58 0.53
CA ILE A 59 3.21 9.56 -0.08
C ILE A 59 3.88 9.00 -1.33
N LEU A 60 4.37 9.86 -2.21
CA LEU A 60 4.98 9.45 -3.48
C LEU A 60 6.27 8.67 -3.26
N MET A 61 7.13 9.15 -2.36
CA MET A 61 8.38 8.49 -1.99
C MET A 61 8.11 7.07 -1.45
N LEU A 62 7.15 6.92 -0.53
CA LEU A 62 6.84 5.63 0.07
C LEU A 62 6.28 4.65 -0.97
N HIS A 63 5.35 5.09 -1.83
CA HIS A 63 4.82 4.25 -2.90
C HIS A 63 5.92 3.76 -3.83
N ASN A 64 6.82 4.65 -4.28
CA ASN A 64 7.92 4.28 -5.17
C ASN A 64 8.92 3.34 -4.50
N LYS A 65 9.22 3.54 -3.22
CA LYS A 65 10.07 2.61 -2.45
C LYS A 65 9.45 1.21 -2.41
N LEU A 66 8.18 1.10 -2.04
CA LEU A 66 7.50 -0.19 -1.92
C LEU A 66 7.31 -0.88 -3.27
N ARG A 67 7.03 -0.13 -4.33
CA ARG A 67 7.00 -0.63 -5.72
C ARG A 67 8.33 -1.26 -6.14
N GLY A 68 9.46 -0.68 -5.71
CA GLY A 68 10.79 -1.23 -5.96
C GLY A 68 11.14 -2.47 -5.14
N GLN A 69 10.30 -2.86 -4.17
CA GLN A 69 10.54 -3.95 -3.21
C GLN A 69 9.55 -5.11 -3.36
N VAL A 70 8.76 -5.13 -4.44
CA VAL A 70 7.79 -6.20 -4.69
C VAL A 70 8.48 -7.56 -4.93
N GLN A 71 7.81 -8.63 -4.51
CA GLN A 71 8.24 -10.01 -4.74
C GLN A 71 7.10 -10.79 -5.44
N PRO A 72 7.36 -11.49 -6.56
CA PRO A 72 8.63 -11.53 -7.29
C PRO A 72 9.03 -10.17 -7.87
N GLN A 73 10.33 -9.99 -8.12
CA GLN A 73 10.85 -8.76 -8.72
C GLN A 73 10.13 -8.49 -10.05
N ALA A 74 9.60 -7.29 -10.20
CA ALA A 74 8.96 -6.86 -11.43
C ALA A 74 10.00 -6.57 -12.51
N SER A 75 9.73 -7.02 -13.74
CA SER A 75 10.60 -6.79 -14.90
C SER A 75 10.55 -5.35 -15.43
N ASN A 76 9.43 -4.64 -15.22
CA ASN A 76 9.23 -3.27 -15.67
C ASN A 76 8.30 -2.48 -14.73
N MET A 77 8.76 -2.21 -13.51
CA MET A 77 8.00 -1.39 -12.55
C MET A 77 8.29 0.10 -12.77
N GLU A 78 7.32 0.83 -13.32
CA GLU A 78 7.46 2.26 -13.60
C GLU A 78 7.53 3.11 -12.31
N TYR A 79 8.18 4.28 -12.41
CA TYR A 79 8.21 5.26 -11.32
C TYR A 79 6.93 6.09 -11.31
N MET A 80 6.29 6.22 -10.15
CA MET A 80 5.10 7.06 -9.99
C MET A 80 5.50 8.52 -9.90
N THR A 81 4.67 9.39 -10.48
CA THR A 81 4.69 10.84 -10.31
C THR A 81 3.39 11.30 -9.67
N TRP A 82 3.41 12.47 -9.03
CA TRP A 82 2.19 13.10 -8.55
C TRP A 82 1.39 13.70 -9.72
N ASP A 83 0.06 13.61 -9.67
CA ASP A 83 -0.85 14.20 -10.65
C ASP A 83 -1.89 15.05 -9.91
N ASP A 84 -1.91 16.35 -10.22
CA ASP A 84 -2.76 17.33 -9.52
C ASP A 84 -4.26 17.17 -9.85
N GLU A 85 -4.62 16.58 -10.99
CA GLU A 85 -6.02 16.31 -11.34
C GLU A 85 -6.54 15.07 -10.59
N LEU A 86 -5.71 14.04 -10.44
CA LEU A 86 -6.02 12.90 -9.57
C LEU A 86 -6.19 13.33 -8.11
N GLU A 87 -5.35 14.24 -7.61
CA GLU A 87 -5.51 14.82 -6.27
C GLU A 87 -6.85 15.53 -6.11
N LYS A 88 -7.22 16.42 -7.04
CA LYS A 88 -8.50 17.14 -6.99
C LYS A 88 -9.68 16.17 -6.98
N SER A 89 -9.63 15.13 -7.83
CA SER A 89 -10.66 14.09 -7.88
C SER A 89 -10.74 13.31 -6.56
N ALA A 90 -9.60 12.90 -6.00
CA ALA A 90 -9.54 12.17 -4.73
C ALA A 90 -10.05 13.02 -3.55
N ALA A 91 -9.66 14.30 -3.48
CA ALA A 91 -10.12 15.23 -2.46
C ALA A 91 -11.62 15.50 -2.56
N ALA A 92 -12.15 15.66 -3.78
CA ALA A 92 -13.58 15.82 -4.02
C ALA A 92 -14.37 14.58 -3.55
N TRP A 93 -13.87 13.37 -3.79
CA TRP A 93 -14.51 12.14 -3.31
C TRP A 93 -14.44 11.99 -1.79
N ALA A 94 -13.26 12.21 -1.20
CA ALA A 94 -13.07 12.15 0.26
C ALA A 94 -13.99 13.13 1.01
N SER A 95 -14.30 14.29 0.41
CA SER A 95 -15.19 15.29 1.00
C SER A 95 -16.65 14.82 1.17
N GLN A 96 -17.06 13.74 0.49
CA GLN A 96 -18.39 13.15 0.64
C GLN A 96 -18.54 12.35 1.93
N CYS A 97 -17.42 11.98 2.58
CA CYS A 97 -17.41 11.15 3.78
C CYS A 97 -18.12 9.78 3.58
N ILE A 98 -18.06 9.23 2.36
CA ILE A 98 -18.62 7.93 2.01
C ILE A 98 -17.47 6.92 1.89
N TRP A 99 -17.59 5.79 2.61
CA TRP A 99 -16.61 4.70 2.54
C TRP A 99 -16.94 3.71 1.42
N GLU A 100 -16.96 4.20 0.19
CA GLU A 100 -17.21 3.41 -1.03
C GLU A 100 -16.35 3.94 -2.19
N HIS A 101 -16.19 3.14 -3.24
CA HIS A 101 -15.47 3.57 -4.44
C HIS A 101 -16.32 4.51 -5.30
N GLY A 102 -15.71 5.56 -5.85
CA GLY A 102 -16.40 6.44 -6.78
C GLY A 102 -15.61 7.67 -7.21
N PRO A 103 -16.20 8.52 -8.06
CA PRO A 103 -17.49 8.32 -8.74
C PRO A 103 -17.41 7.20 -9.80
N THR A 104 -18.49 6.44 -9.97
CA THR A 104 -18.52 5.25 -10.86
C THR A 104 -18.06 5.53 -12.28
N SER A 105 -18.30 6.73 -12.80
CA SER A 105 -17.88 7.16 -14.14
C SER A 105 -16.36 7.19 -14.34
N LEU A 106 -15.57 7.37 -13.27
CA LEU A 106 -14.11 7.44 -13.34
C LEU A 106 -13.44 6.09 -13.08
N LEU A 107 -14.12 5.16 -12.40
CA LEU A 107 -13.55 3.87 -12.00
C LEU A 107 -13.21 2.96 -13.19
N VAL A 108 -13.75 3.24 -14.38
CA VAL A 108 -13.45 2.48 -15.61
C VAL A 108 -12.06 2.79 -16.17
N SER A 109 -11.48 3.93 -15.82
CA SER A 109 -10.19 4.41 -16.35
C SER A 109 -9.17 4.74 -15.26
N ILE A 110 -9.61 4.98 -14.03
CA ILE A 110 -8.77 5.38 -12.90
C ILE A 110 -8.96 4.40 -11.74
N GLY A 111 -7.87 3.77 -11.31
CA GLY A 111 -7.86 2.93 -10.10
C GLY A 111 -7.95 3.77 -8.83
N GLN A 112 -8.52 3.20 -7.76
CA GLN A 112 -8.71 3.92 -6.50
C GLN A 112 -8.42 3.02 -5.29
N ASN A 113 -7.62 3.53 -4.35
CA ASN A 113 -7.42 2.95 -3.03
C ASN A 113 -8.09 3.85 -1.99
N LEU A 114 -8.73 3.25 -0.98
CA LEU A 114 -9.36 3.98 0.12
C LEU A 114 -8.60 3.72 1.43
N GLY A 115 -8.39 4.77 2.21
CA GLY A 115 -7.83 4.69 3.55
C GLY A 115 -8.67 5.53 4.50
N ALA A 116 -8.97 4.98 5.67
CA ALA A 116 -9.68 5.71 6.71
C ALA A 116 -9.19 5.28 8.09
N HIS A 117 -9.33 6.21 9.02
CA HIS A 117 -8.96 6.05 10.41
C HIS A 117 -10.11 6.58 11.26
N TRP A 118 -10.47 5.84 12.30
CA TRP A 118 -11.50 6.19 13.27
C TRP A 118 -10.88 6.00 14.66
N GLY A 119 -10.96 7.02 15.52
CA GLY A 119 -10.43 6.92 16.88
C GLY A 119 -9.44 8.03 17.22
N ARG A 120 -8.73 7.85 18.33
CA ARG A 120 -7.84 8.83 18.97
C ARG A 120 -6.42 8.30 19.04
#